data_AF-A0A382N3W7-F1
#
_entry.id   AF-A0A382N3W7-F1
#
_cell.length_a   1.000
_cell.length_b   1.000
_cell.length_c   1.000
_cell.angle_alpha   90.00
_cell.angle_beta   90.00
_cell.angle_gamma   90.00
#
_symmetry.space_group_name_H-M   'P 1'
#
loop_
_entity.id
_entity.type
_entity.pdbx_description
1 polymer ?
#
loop_
_entity_poly.entity_id
_entity_poly.type
_entity_poly.pdbx_seq_one_letter_code
_entity_poly.pdbx_strand_id
1 'polypeptide(L)'
;VDEITKIKSILAEQADQTGLPVFLESELTEFRNNYSMDSARTALAEYIVENNIPFPMQEILYNDVVEKFLKLQATPLYNFLSTNTDVIIDKFNDYKHSVQEYCTDVVELGHYYNDISNYFHQETRLRCNGYNILSPLNTWENTEALKKFNWTFWRKGIVQFIDQGKYREAFRLGAYTATQFKPHVAKFIYDRFGAKTVLDSSCGWGDRLAGFYASSAEIYVGCDPNPDVYSRYMDQCTFYEGLLGNANPKIYQGEGYYSVKGEKEVIVFCEGSEKMGDQWPHLDYDLAFT
;
A
#
# COMPACT_ATOMS: atom_id res chain seq x y z
N VAL A 1 -17.24 13.02 37.85
CA VAL A 1 -16.80 12.79 36.46
C VAL A 1 -16.61 11.30 36.33
N ASP A 2 -17.30 10.64 35.40
CA ASP A 2 -17.08 9.21 35.19
C ASP A 2 -15.63 8.95 34.73
N GLU A 3 -15.13 7.74 34.95
CA GLU A 3 -13.73 7.40 34.66
C GLU A 3 -13.37 7.60 33.18
N ILE A 4 -14.29 7.30 32.25
CA ILE A 4 -14.09 7.48 30.81
C ILE A 4 -13.89 8.95 30.48
N THR A 5 -14.74 9.83 31.01
CA THR A 5 -14.61 11.28 30.82
C THR A 5 -13.28 11.81 31.36
N LYS A 6 -12.80 11.30 32.50
CA LYS A 6 -11.48 11.67 33.04
C LYS A 6 -10.35 11.21 32.11
N ILE A 7 -10.43 9.98 31.59
CA ILE A 7 -9.44 9.47 30.64
C ILE A 7 -9.42 10.29 29.34
N LYS A 8 -10.59 10.66 28.80
CA LYS A 8 -10.70 11.50 27.60
C LYS A 8 -10.00 12.87 27.78
N SER A 9 -10.09 13.48 28.96
CA SER A 9 -9.35 14.72 29.27
C SER A 9 -7.83 14.53 29.17
N ILE A 10 -7.31 13.42 29.72
CA ILE A 10 -5.89 13.10 29.66
C ILE A 10 -5.45 12.84 28.21
N LEU A 11 -6.26 12.12 27.43
CA LEU A 11 -5.98 11.88 26.01
C LEU A 11 -5.90 13.19 25.22
N ALA A 12 -6.75 14.16 25.53
CA ALA A 12 -6.73 15.49 24.92
C ALA A 12 -5.47 16.29 25.32
N GLU A 13 -5.07 16.23 26.59
CA GLU A 13 -3.84 16.89 27.07
C GLU A 13 -2.57 16.30 26.45
N GLN A 14 -2.60 15.00 26.14
CA GLN A 14 -1.51 14.23 25.54
C GLN A 14 -1.55 14.22 24.01
N ALA A 15 -2.48 14.96 23.39
CA ALA A 15 -2.63 14.98 21.96
C ALA A 15 -1.51 15.76 21.26
N ASP A 16 -1.02 15.22 20.13
CA ASP A 16 -0.12 15.94 19.23
C ASP A 16 -0.87 17.03 18.43
N GLN A 17 -0.18 17.71 17.51
CA GLN A 17 -0.76 18.76 16.67
C GLN A 17 -1.94 18.30 15.79
N THR A 18 -2.12 16.99 15.60
CA THR A 18 -3.24 16.40 14.84
C THR A 18 -4.42 16.02 15.74
N GLY A 19 -4.29 16.19 17.05
CA GLY A 19 -5.27 15.75 18.03
C GLY A 19 -5.09 14.28 18.46
N LEU A 20 -4.05 13.59 17.95
CA LEU A 20 -3.79 12.18 18.23
C LEU A 20 -3.10 12.01 19.59
N PRO A 21 -3.64 11.21 20.53
CA PRO A 21 -3.01 11.00 21.83
C PRO A 21 -1.70 10.23 21.68
N VAL A 22 -0.61 10.82 22.15
CA VAL A 22 0.74 10.24 22.20
C VAL A 22 1.19 10.12 23.65
N PHE A 23 2.05 9.15 23.95
CA PHE A 23 2.53 8.93 25.30
C PHE A 23 4.01 8.55 25.25
N LEU A 24 4.85 9.27 25.99
CA LEU A 24 6.20 8.83 26.32
C LEU A 24 6.13 7.62 27.26
N GLU A 25 7.27 6.94 27.44
CA GLU A 25 7.32 5.69 28.21
C GLU A 25 6.85 5.85 29.66
N SER A 26 7.29 6.91 30.34
CA SER A 26 6.88 7.20 31.72
C SER A 26 5.39 7.51 31.83
N GLU A 27 4.86 8.28 30.88
CA GLU A 27 3.45 8.71 30.84
C GLU A 27 2.54 7.52 30.57
N LEU A 28 2.91 6.65 29.63
CA LEU A 28 2.16 5.42 29.34
C LEU A 28 2.16 4.47 30.53
N THR A 29 3.30 4.37 31.23
CA THR A 29 3.42 3.54 32.43
C THR A 29 2.53 4.05 33.55
N GLU A 30 2.56 5.35 33.83
CA GLU A 30 1.69 5.99 34.81
C GLU A 30 0.21 5.81 34.44
N PHE A 31 -0.14 6.06 33.18
CA PHE A 31 -1.50 5.90 32.67
C PHE A 31 -2.04 4.48 32.88
N ARG A 32 -1.22 3.46 32.58
CA ARG A 32 -1.58 2.03 32.76
C ARG A 32 -1.66 1.60 34.23
N ASN A 33 -0.95 2.28 35.13
CA ASN A 33 -1.04 2.01 36.57
C ASN A 33 -2.29 2.63 37.19
N ASN A 34 -2.79 3.72 36.61
CA ASN A 34 -3.91 4.48 37.14
C ASN A 34 -5.29 4.07 36.59
N TYR A 35 -5.35 3.41 35.42
CA TYR A 35 -6.60 3.08 34.74
C TYR A 35 -6.66 1.64 34.25
N SER A 36 -7.87 1.07 34.25
CA SER A 36 -8.11 -0.26 33.69
C SER A 36 -7.95 -0.26 32.16
N MET A 37 -7.52 -1.39 31.60
CA MET A 37 -7.43 -1.55 30.13
C MET A 37 -8.79 -1.37 29.45
N ASP A 38 -9.88 -1.81 30.09
CA ASP A 38 -11.21 -1.74 29.49
C ASP A 38 -11.74 -0.31 29.43
N SER A 39 -11.56 0.45 30.51
CA SER A 39 -11.91 1.87 30.55
C SER A 39 -11.06 2.67 29.55
N ALA A 40 -9.75 2.39 29.49
CA ALA A 40 -8.86 3.16 28.64
C ALA A 40 -9.03 2.87 27.14
N ARG A 41 -9.24 1.62 26.72
CA ARG A 41 -9.53 1.30 25.31
C ARG A 41 -10.86 1.90 24.84
N THR A 42 -11.84 1.95 25.75
CA THR A 42 -13.16 2.54 25.52
C THR A 42 -13.04 4.04 25.33
N ALA A 43 -12.38 4.71 26.28
CA ALA A 43 -12.14 6.15 26.22
C ALA A 43 -11.33 6.56 24.99
N LEU A 44 -10.28 5.81 24.62
CA LEU A 44 -9.48 6.08 23.43
C LEU A 44 -10.28 5.98 22.14
N ALA A 45 -11.09 4.93 21.99
CA ALA A 45 -11.92 4.75 20.81
C ALA A 45 -12.98 5.83 20.67
N GLU A 46 -13.65 6.18 21.77
CA GLU A 46 -14.64 7.25 21.78
C GLU A 46 -14.00 8.62 21.53
N TYR A 47 -12.87 8.92 22.17
CA TYR A 47 -12.12 10.16 21.93
C TYR A 47 -11.75 10.33 20.45
N ILE A 48 -11.19 9.29 19.82
CA ILE A 48 -10.79 9.34 18.41
C ILE A 48 -11.99 9.63 17.49
N VAL A 49 -13.09 8.91 17.67
CA VAL A 49 -14.25 9.00 16.77
C VAL A 49 -15.06 10.27 17.03
N GLU A 50 -15.31 10.63 18.29
CA GLU A 50 -16.08 11.83 18.66
C GLU A 50 -15.41 13.12 18.19
N ASN A 51 -14.08 13.16 18.21
CA ASN A 51 -13.29 14.33 17.80
C ASN A 51 -12.82 14.26 16.33
N ASN A 52 -13.21 13.23 15.58
CA ASN A 52 -12.78 13.00 14.19
C ASN A 52 -11.25 13.08 14.03
N ILE A 53 -10.51 12.49 14.97
CA ILE A 53 -9.05 12.50 14.93
C ILE A 53 -8.60 11.77 13.66
N PRO A 54 -7.73 12.36 12.82
CA PRO A 54 -7.30 11.72 11.58
C PRO A 54 -6.46 10.47 11.87
N PHE A 55 -6.60 9.45 11.01
CA PHE A 55 -5.69 8.32 11.04
C PHE A 55 -4.27 8.80 10.73
N PRO A 56 -3.23 8.37 11.49
CA PRO A 56 -1.86 8.83 11.29
C PRO A 56 -1.23 8.18 10.05
N MET A 57 -1.62 8.64 8.87
CA MET A 57 -1.07 8.21 7.59
C MET A 57 0.46 8.33 7.57
N GLN A 58 1.12 7.49 6.79
CA GLN A 58 2.53 7.68 6.48
C GLN A 58 2.65 8.91 5.59
N GLU A 59 3.42 9.91 6.03
CA GLU A 59 3.79 11.03 5.18
C GLU A 59 4.69 10.54 4.05
N ILE A 60 4.34 10.90 2.82
CA ILE A 60 5.10 10.60 1.61
C ILE A 60 5.25 11.93 0.86
N LEU A 61 6.46 12.47 0.86
CA LEU A 61 6.74 13.76 0.25
C LEU A 61 6.94 13.61 -1.27
N TYR A 62 6.48 14.61 -2.02
CA TYR A 62 6.63 14.66 -3.47
C TYR A 62 8.09 14.42 -3.92
N ASN A 63 9.06 15.12 -3.30
CA ASN A 63 10.47 15.00 -3.68
C ASN A 63 11.01 13.59 -3.43
N ASP A 64 10.62 12.95 -2.32
CA ASP A 64 11.04 11.57 -2.02
C ASP A 64 10.51 10.58 -3.07
N VAL A 65 9.29 10.79 -3.56
CA VAL A 65 8.69 9.98 -4.61
C VAL A 65 9.44 10.14 -5.92
N VAL A 66 9.77 11.37 -6.31
CA VAL A 66 10.54 11.67 -7.51
C VAL A 66 11.93 11.02 -7.43
N GLU A 67 12.66 11.22 -6.32
CA GLU A 67 13.98 10.65 -6.13
C GLU A 67 13.95 9.12 -6.18
N LYS A 68 12.98 8.48 -5.52
CA LYS A 68 12.81 7.03 -5.53
C LYS A 68 12.45 6.51 -6.93
N PHE A 69 11.57 7.20 -7.65
CA PHE A 69 11.19 6.82 -9.02
C PHE A 69 12.39 6.86 -9.97
N LEU A 70 13.11 7.99 -10.01
CA LEU A 70 14.28 8.15 -10.88
C LEU A 70 15.39 7.16 -10.51
N LYS A 71 15.59 6.91 -9.20
CA LYS A 71 16.52 5.88 -8.73
C LYS A 71 16.08 4.49 -9.19
N LEU A 72 14.79 4.16 -9.09
CA LEU A 72 14.27 2.87 -9.55
C LEU A 72 14.53 2.69 -11.05
N GLN A 73 14.20 3.69 -11.86
CA GLN A 73 14.40 3.69 -13.30
C GLN A 73 15.87 3.49 -13.68
N ALA A 74 16.79 4.20 -13.03
CA ALA A 74 18.22 4.14 -13.30
C ALA A 74 18.90 2.87 -12.77
N THR A 75 18.25 2.10 -11.89
CA THR A 75 18.89 0.95 -11.23
C THR A 75 19.04 -0.23 -12.20
N PRO A 76 20.26 -0.76 -12.40
CA PRO A 76 20.50 -1.94 -13.22
C PRO A 76 19.85 -3.20 -12.64
N LEU A 77 19.42 -4.12 -13.52
CA LEU A 77 18.68 -5.34 -13.13
C LEU A 77 19.37 -6.18 -12.05
N TYR A 78 20.68 -6.39 -12.16
CA TYR A 78 21.43 -7.26 -11.25
C TYR A 78 21.44 -6.76 -9.80
N ASN A 79 21.15 -5.47 -9.55
CA ASN A 79 21.03 -4.92 -8.21
C ASN A 79 19.76 -5.38 -7.47
N PHE A 80 18.78 -5.95 -8.18
CA PHE A 80 17.56 -6.48 -7.57
C PHE A 80 17.66 -7.97 -7.22
N LEU A 81 18.72 -8.64 -7.70
CA LEU A 81 18.96 -10.04 -7.39
C LEU A 81 19.43 -10.19 -5.95
N SER A 82 18.93 -11.22 -5.29
CA SER A 82 19.35 -11.57 -3.95
C SER A 82 20.80 -12.00 -3.96
N THR A 83 21.54 -11.51 -2.97
CA THR A 83 22.91 -11.97 -2.67
C THR A 83 22.92 -13.17 -1.72
N ASN A 84 21.75 -13.71 -1.36
CA ASN A 84 21.66 -14.83 -0.46
C ASN A 84 22.37 -16.07 -1.04
N THR A 85 23.17 -16.72 -0.20
CA THR A 85 23.93 -17.94 -0.53
C THR A 85 23.28 -19.20 0.04
N ASP A 86 22.19 -19.04 0.80
CA ASP A 86 21.41 -20.16 1.31
C ASP A 86 20.82 -21.01 0.18
N VAL A 87 20.69 -22.31 0.43
CA VAL A 87 20.00 -23.22 -0.48
C VAL A 87 18.51 -22.87 -0.48
N ILE A 88 18.02 -22.40 -1.62
CA ILE A 88 16.61 -22.13 -1.83
C ILE A 88 15.90 -23.45 -2.05
N ILE A 89 14.87 -23.70 -1.25
CA ILE A 89 14.09 -24.93 -1.31
C ILE A 89 12.62 -24.65 -1.57
N ASP A 90 11.98 -25.59 -2.25
CA ASP A 90 10.54 -25.57 -2.42
C ASP A 90 9.82 -25.61 -1.06
N LYS A 91 8.69 -24.92 -0.98
CA LYS A 91 7.80 -24.99 0.18
C LYS A 91 7.11 -26.36 0.30
N PHE A 92 6.78 -26.98 -0.83
CA PHE A 92 6.13 -28.28 -0.91
C PHE A 92 6.91 -29.19 -1.84
N ASN A 93 6.87 -30.49 -1.62
CA ASN A 93 7.69 -31.47 -2.34
C ASN A 93 7.04 -32.01 -3.62
N ASP A 94 5.90 -31.47 -4.03
CA ASP A 94 5.08 -31.93 -5.14
C ASP A 94 5.09 -30.97 -6.35
N TYR A 95 5.91 -29.93 -6.32
CA TYR A 95 6.08 -29.05 -7.47
C TYR A 95 6.77 -29.79 -8.63
N LYS A 96 6.07 -29.86 -9.77
CA LYS A 96 6.62 -30.39 -11.02
C LYS A 96 7.87 -29.66 -11.49
N HIS A 97 7.95 -28.36 -11.20
CA HIS A 97 9.07 -27.48 -11.52
C HIS A 97 9.65 -26.94 -10.21
N SER A 98 10.59 -27.70 -9.64
CA SER A 98 11.23 -27.35 -8.37
C SER A 98 12.08 -26.08 -8.51
N VAL A 99 12.14 -25.27 -7.45
CA VAL A 99 13.03 -24.09 -7.45
C VAL A 99 14.50 -24.47 -7.62
N GLN A 100 14.92 -25.62 -7.09
CA GLN A 100 16.32 -26.06 -7.15
C GLN A 100 16.77 -26.37 -8.57
N GLU A 101 15.87 -26.86 -9.42
CA GLU A 101 16.19 -27.24 -10.80
C GLU A 101 15.91 -26.11 -11.80
N TYR A 102 14.86 -25.32 -11.58
CA TYR A 102 14.34 -24.39 -12.58
C TYR A 102 14.49 -22.90 -12.22
N CYS A 103 14.79 -22.55 -10.97
CA CYS A 103 14.94 -21.14 -10.59
C CYS A 103 16.26 -20.56 -11.15
N THR A 104 16.15 -19.55 -12.00
CA THR A 104 17.32 -18.83 -12.56
C THR A 104 17.66 -17.56 -11.81
N ASP A 105 16.66 -16.93 -11.19
CA ASP A 105 16.75 -15.59 -10.64
C ASP A 105 15.98 -15.54 -9.31
N VAL A 106 16.61 -14.95 -8.29
CA VAL A 106 16.03 -14.76 -6.96
C VAL A 106 15.99 -13.26 -6.72
N VAL A 107 14.81 -12.69 -6.55
CA VAL A 107 14.65 -11.23 -6.45
C VAL A 107 14.30 -10.85 -5.02
N GLU A 108 14.97 -9.83 -4.47
CA GLU A 108 14.70 -9.38 -3.11
C GLU A 108 13.34 -8.67 -3.00
N LEU A 109 12.58 -8.93 -1.92
CA LEU A 109 11.25 -8.36 -1.71
C LEU A 109 11.25 -7.12 -0.77
N GLY A 110 12.21 -6.22 -0.97
CA GLY A 110 12.35 -5.00 -0.17
C GLY A 110 11.18 -4.01 -0.31
N HIS A 111 11.00 -3.13 0.67
CA HIS A 111 9.91 -2.13 0.69
C HIS A 111 10.32 -0.72 0.25
N TYR A 112 11.59 -0.52 -0.12
CA TYR A 112 12.19 0.81 -0.33
C TYR A 112 11.42 1.67 -1.36
N TYR A 113 10.90 1.03 -2.42
CA TYR A 113 10.19 1.68 -3.53
C TYR A 113 8.66 1.69 -3.38
N ASN A 114 8.10 1.17 -2.28
CA ASN A 114 6.64 1.11 -2.08
C ASN A 114 5.96 2.49 -2.07
N ASP A 115 6.70 3.55 -1.77
CA ASP A 115 6.16 4.91 -1.67
C ASP A 115 5.77 5.48 -3.03
N ILE A 116 6.37 4.98 -4.12
CA ILE A 116 6.14 5.51 -5.46
C ILE A 116 4.67 5.32 -5.89
N SER A 117 4.06 4.19 -5.51
CA SER A 117 2.64 3.91 -5.72
C SER A 117 1.76 4.38 -4.55
N ASN A 118 2.21 4.18 -3.30
CA ASN A 118 1.45 4.61 -2.11
C ASN A 118 1.20 6.12 -2.07
N TYR A 119 2.04 6.94 -2.70
CA TYR A 119 1.77 8.39 -2.83
C TYR A 119 0.37 8.68 -3.40
N PHE A 120 -0.13 7.82 -4.28
CA PHE A 120 -1.46 7.93 -4.89
C PHE A 120 -2.50 7.03 -4.21
N HIS A 121 -2.07 5.85 -3.75
CA HIS A 121 -2.97 4.75 -3.39
C HIS A 121 -2.99 4.38 -1.89
N GLN A 122 -2.26 5.09 -1.03
CA GLN A 122 -2.19 4.75 0.40
C GLN A 122 -3.57 4.74 1.06
N GLU A 123 -4.39 5.77 0.81
CA GLU A 123 -5.70 5.87 1.45
C GLU A 123 -6.65 4.77 0.96
N THR A 124 -6.79 4.60 -0.36
CA THR A 124 -7.67 3.57 -0.96
C THR A 124 -7.26 2.17 -0.51
N ARG A 125 -5.95 1.91 -0.38
CA ARG A 125 -5.40 0.65 0.14
C ARG A 125 -5.73 0.43 1.62
N LEU A 126 -5.64 1.48 2.45
CA LEU A 126 -5.98 1.40 3.88
C LEU A 126 -7.50 1.42 4.13
N ARG A 127 -8.32 1.72 3.13
CA ARG A 127 -9.79 1.60 3.14
C ARG A 127 -10.29 0.23 2.66
N CYS A 128 -9.43 -0.55 2.01
CA CYS A 128 -9.78 -1.88 1.49
C CYS A 128 -10.04 -2.87 2.62
N ASN A 129 -11.27 -3.35 2.75
CA ASN A 129 -11.61 -4.42 3.69
C ASN A 129 -11.16 -5.78 3.16
N GLY A 130 -10.86 -6.70 4.09
CA GLY A 130 -10.81 -8.12 3.79
C GLY A 130 -12.22 -8.72 3.83
N TYR A 131 -12.39 -9.97 3.39
CA TYR A 131 -13.69 -10.63 3.30
C TYR A 131 -14.55 -10.51 4.58
N ASN A 132 -13.94 -10.66 5.76
CA ASN A 132 -14.60 -10.53 7.06
C ASN A 132 -13.79 -9.69 8.07
N ILE A 133 -12.85 -8.88 7.59
CA ILE A 133 -11.93 -8.12 8.45
C ILE A 133 -11.91 -6.68 7.98
N LEU A 134 -12.18 -5.74 8.89
CA LEU A 134 -12.16 -4.32 8.59
C LEU A 134 -10.73 -3.85 8.28
N SER A 135 -10.66 -2.89 7.36
CA SER A 135 -9.45 -2.17 7.02
C SER A 135 -9.03 -1.22 8.15
N PRO A 136 -7.80 -0.68 8.12
CA PRO A 136 -7.36 0.34 9.07
C PRO A 136 -8.30 1.53 9.19
N LEU A 137 -8.67 2.16 8.07
CA LEU A 137 -9.54 3.35 8.10
C LEU A 137 -10.96 3.02 8.57
N ASN A 138 -11.55 1.93 8.07
CA ASN A 138 -12.89 1.53 8.50
C ASN A 138 -12.93 1.10 9.98
N THR A 139 -11.82 0.58 10.51
CA THR A 139 -11.68 0.31 11.95
C THR A 139 -11.52 1.60 12.74
N TRP A 140 -10.72 2.55 12.24
CA TRP A 140 -10.46 3.84 12.87
C TRP A 140 -11.72 4.70 13.00
N GLU A 141 -12.58 4.67 11.99
CA GLU A 141 -13.83 5.43 11.91
C GLU A 141 -14.99 4.74 12.65
N ASN A 142 -14.80 3.53 13.19
CA ASN A 142 -15.84 2.75 13.86
C ASN A 142 -15.52 2.55 15.34
N THR A 143 -16.26 3.22 16.22
CA THR A 143 -16.04 3.18 17.68
C THR A 143 -15.98 1.75 18.23
N GLU A 144 -16.92 0.88 17.85
CA GLU A 144 -16.99 -0.48 18.40
C GLU A 144 -15.87 -1.39 17.88
N ALA A 145 -15.48 -1.22 16.61
CA ALA A 145 -14.31 -1.90 16.06
C ALA A 145 -13.03 -1.42 16.75
N LEU A 146 -12.88 -0.11 16.95
CA LEU A 146 -11.71 0.50 17.57
C LEU A 146 -11.59 0.12 19.05
N LYS A 147 -12.69 0.04 19.81
CA LYS A 147 -12.72 -0.50 21.18
C LYS A 147 -12.15 -1.92 21.24
N LYS A 148 -12.55 -2.77 20.28
CA LYS A 148 -12.06 -4.15 20.16
C LYS A 148 -10.63 -4.24 19.66
N PHE A 149 -10.13 -3.24 18.94
CA PHE A 149 -8.78 -3.19 18.38
C PHE A 149 -7.74 -2.63 19.35
N ASN A 150 -8.08 -1.57 20.10
CA ASN A 150 -7.14 -0.77 20.91
C ASN A 150 -6.40 -1.55 22.01
N TRP A 151 -6.81 -2.78 22.33
CA TRP A 151 -6.05 -3.65 23.24
C TRP A 151 -4.60 -3.88 22.79
N THR A 152 -4.30 -3.73 21.50
CA THR A 152 -2.94 -3.83 20.94
C THR A 152 -1.95 -2.91 21.65
N PHE A 153 -2.40 -1.70 22.03
CA PHE A 153 -1.61 -0.72 22.77
C PHE A 153 -1.39 -1.07 24.25
N TRP A 154 -1.97 -2.16 24.77
CA TRP A 154 -1.82 -2.61 26.17
C TRP A 154 -0.95 -3.86 26.32
N ARG A 155 -0.26 -4.30 25.26
CA ARG A 155 0.69 -5.43 25.32
C ARG A 155 1.94 -5.06 26.13
N LYS A 156 1.94 -5.42 27.43
CA LYS A 156 3.05 -5.19 28.37
C LYS A 156 4.37 -5.77 27.83
N GLY A 157 5.45 -5.00 27.95
CA GLY A 157 6.79 -5.38 27.47
C GLY A 157 7.02 -5.23 25.97
N ILE A 158 5.96 -5.03 25.17
CA ILE A 158 6.06 -4.83 23.70
C ILE A 158 5.83 -3.35 23.35
N VAL A 159 4.78 -2.73 23.90
CA VAL A 159 4.46 -1.32 23.66
C VAL A 159 4.92 -0.50 24.86
N GLN A 160 6.06 0.18 24.72
CA GLN A 160 6.65 1.04 25.76
C GLN A 160 6.16 2.48 25.68
N PHE A 161 5.92 3.00 24.48
CA PHE A 161 5.40 4.35 24.21
C PHE A 161 4.34 4.28 23.10
N ILE A 162 3.61 5.37 22.90
CA ILE A 162 2.62 5.52 21.82
C ILE A 162 2.96 6.79 21.05
N ASP A 163 3.26 6.65 19.76
CA ASP A 163 3.38 7.73 18.80
C ASP A 163 2.62 7.35 17.51
N GLN A 164 2.61 8.25 16.53
CA GLN A 164 2.00 7.99 15.22
C GLN A 164 2.53 6.69 14.56
N GLY A 165 3.82 6.41 14.69
CA GLY A 165 4.44 5.19 14.17
C GLY A 165 3.89 3.93 14.81
N LYS A 166 3.66 3.95 16.13
CA LYS A 166 3.09 2.83 16.88
C LYS A 166 1.62 2.60 16.55
N TYR A 167 0.83 3.63 16.28
CA TYR A 167 -0.50 3.45 15.72
C TYR A 167 -0.43 2.73 14.37
N ARG A 168 0.38 3.22 13.41
CA ARG A 168 0.56 2.55 12.12
C ARG A 168 1.01 1.09 12.26
N GLU A 169 1.98 0.82 13.14
CA GLU A 169 2.47 -0.53 13.41
C GLU A 169 1.37 -1.45 13.95
N ALA A 170 0.59 -0.97 14.92
CA ALA A 170 -0.52 -1.73 15.48
C ALA A 170 -1.55 -2.08 14.40
N PHE A 171 -1.91 -1.13 13.53
CA PHE A 171 -2.90 -1.36 12.47
C PHE A 171 -2.40 -2.32 11.39
N ARG A 172 -1.11 -2.25 11.03
CA ARG A 172 -0.48 -3.22 10.13
C ARG A 172 -0.55 -4.65 10.67
N LEU A 173 -0.52 -4.84 11.99
CA LEU A 173 -0.53 -6.15 12.64
C LEU A 173 -1.94 -6.66 12.98
N GLY A 174 -2.88 -5.76 13.27
CA GLY A 174 -4.19 -6.11 13.83
C GLY A 174 -5.39 -5.89 12.91
N ALA A 175 -5.25 -5.11 11.84
CA ALA A 175 -6.30 -4.88 10.85
C ALA A 175 -5.91 -5.47 9.50
N TYR A 176 -6.88 -5.67 8.60
CA TYR A 176 -6.58 -6.13 7.25
C TYR A 176 -5.94 -5.01 6.45
N THR A 177 -4.63 -5.14 6.17
CA THR A 177 -3.93 -4.23 5.27
C THR A 177 -3.62 -4.96 3.97
N ALA A 178 -4.21 -4.50 2.87
CA ALA A 178 -3.92 -5.06 1.56
C ALA A 178 -2.41 -4.96 1.25
N THR A 179 -1.84 -6.08 0.80
CA THR A 179 -0.40 -6.19 0.52
C THR A 179 -0.07 -5.44 -0.77
N GLN A 180 1.09 -4.77 -0.77
CA GLN A 180 1.63 -4.14 -1.97
C GLN A 180 2.54 -5.10 -2.73
N PHE A 181 2.37 -5.13 -4.06
CA PHE A 181 3.41 -5.67 -4.94
C PHE A 181 4.64 -4.75 -4.89
N LYS A 182 5.82 -5.23 -5.28
CA LYS A 182 7.04 -4.42 -5.21
C LYS A 182 7.33 -3.80 -6.58
N PRO A 183 7.36 -2.46 -6.71
CA PRO A 183 7.61 -1.81 -8.00
C PRO A 183 8.92 -2.26 -8.66
N HIS A 184 9.97 -2.53 -7.87
CA HIS A 184 11.24 -3.00 -8.42
C HIS A 184 11.22 -4.44 -8.89
N VAL A 185 10.40 -5.30 -8.28
CA VAL A 185 10.18 -6.66 -8.77
C VAL A 185 9.45 -6.61 -10.11
N ALA A 186 8.46 -5.73 -10.25
CA ALA A 186 7.76 -5.54 -11.53
C ALA A 186 8.71 -5.04 -12.61
N LYS A 187 9.49 -3.98 -12.34
CA LYS A 187 10.55 -3.49 -13.25
C LYS A 187 11.52 -4.61 -13.63
N PHE A 188 12.00 -5.37 -12.65
CA PHE A 188 12.92 -6.48 -12.90
C PHE A 188 12.32 -7.46 -13.89
N ILE A 189 11.08 -7.90 -13.67
CA ILE A 189 10.39 -8.86 -14.54
C ILE A 189 10.24 -8.29 -15.96
N TYR A 190 9.78 -7.05 -16.12
CA TYR A 190 9.63 -6.42 -17.44
C TYR A 190 10.95 -6.37 -18.21
N ASP A 191 12.01 -5.86 -17.60
CA ASP A 191 13.30 -5.69 -18.26
C ASP A 191 14.02 -7.05 -18.46
N ARG A 192 13.90 -8.00 -17.52
CA ARG A 192 14.55 -9.31 -17.57
C ARG A 192 14.07 -10.17 -18.73
N PHE A 193 12.81 -10.01 -19.11
CA PHE A 193 12.18 -10.72 -20.23
C PHE A 193 12.02 -9.85 -21.48
N GLY A 194 12.46 -8.58 -21.43
CA GLY A 194 12.34 -7.65 -22.55
C GLY A 194 10.89 -7.36 -22.95
N ALA A 195 9.95 -7.43 -22.01
CA ALA A 195 8.53 -7.24 -22.27
C ALA A 195 8.26 -5.80 -22.74
N LYS A 196 7.53 -5.66 -23.85
CA LYS A 196 7.10 -4.38 -24.41
C LYS A 196 5.63 -4.12 -24.16
N THR A 197 4.81 -5.16 -24.25
CA THR A 197 3.36 -5.09 -24.02
C THR A 197 2.99 -5.94 -22.81
N VAL A 198 2.43 -5.30 -21.78
CA VAL A 198 2.11 -5.90 -20.49
C VAL A 198 0.60 -5.92 -20.29
N LEU A 199 0.06 -7.06 -19.89
CA LEU A 199 -1.29 -7.20 -19.35
C LEU A 199 -1.21 -7.31 -17.82
N ASP A 200 -2.00 -6.51 -17.11
CA ASP A 200 -2.19 -6.61 -15.66
C ASP A 200 -3.69 -6.71 -15.37
N SER A 201 -4.16 -7.94 -15.24
CA SER A 201 -5.60 -8.23 -15.08
C SER A 201 -6.14 -7.95 -13.66
N SER A 202 -5.34 -7.34 -12.79
CA SER A 202 -5.70 -7.07 -11.39
C SER A 202 -4.92 -5.90 -10.77
N CYS A 203 -4.77 -4.78 -11.48
CA CYS A 203 -3.77 -3.71 -11.23
C CYS A 203 -3.61 -3.25 -9.77
N GLY A 204 -4.65 -3.35 -8.94
CA GLY A 204 -4.58 -3.24 -7.50
C GLY A 204 -4.23 -1.83 -7.03
N TRP A 205 -3.01 -1.61 -6.54
CA TRP A 205 -2.60 -0.31 -5.97
C TRP A 205 -1.55 0.40 -6.83
N GLY A 206 -1.47 0.03 -8.12
CA GLY A 206 -0.56 0.67 -9.08
C GLY A 206 0.93 0.38 -8.84
N ASP A 207 1.25 -0.60 -8.01
CA ASP A 207 2.64 -1.00 -7.73
C ASP A 207 3.33 -1.55 -9.00
N ARG A 208 2.63 -2.40 -9.76
CA ARG A 208 3.10 -2.96 -11.03
C ARG A 208 3.15 -1.92 -12.14
N LEU A 209 2.21 -0.97 -12.13
CA LEU A 209 2.22 0.21 -13.01
C LEU A 209 3.44 1.11 -12.75
N ALA A 210 3.80 1.33 -11.48
CA ALA A 210 5.01 2.06 -11.12
C ALA A 210 6.28 1.36 -11.65
N GLY A 211 6.34 0.03 -11.53
CA GLY A 211 7.42 -0.77 -12.14
C GLY A 211 7.44 -0.67 -13.67
N PHE A 212 6.27 -0.62 -14.32
CA PHE A 212 6.15 -0.50 -15.78
C PHE A 212 6.74 0.83 -16.24
N TYR A 213 6.35 1.94 -15.60
CA TYR A 213 6.86 3.28 -15.90
C TYR A 213 8.37 3.41 -15.69
N ALA A 214 8.93 2.71 -14.69
CA ALA A 214 10.36 2.68 -14.45
C ALA A 214 11.14 1.74 -15.38
N SER A 215 10.48 0.86 -16.13
CA SER A 215 11.11 -0.15 -17.01
C SER A 215 11.26 0.32 -18.46
N SER A 216 11.71 -0.57 -19.34
CA SER A 216 11.77 -0.39 -20.80
C SER A 216 10.51 -0.84 -21.55
N ALA A 217 9.46 -1.29 -20.85
CA ALA A 217 8.16 -1.62 -21.43
C ALA A 217 7.43 -0.38 -21.98
N GLU A 218 6.54 -0.57 -22.94
CA GLU A 218 5.99 0.52 -23.77
C GLU A 218 4.46 0.63 -23.66
N ILE A 219 3.76 -0.49 -23.58
CA ILE A 219 2.30 -0.56 -23.48
C ILE A 219 1.90 -1.34 -22.23
N TYR A 220 1.03 -0.77 -21.41
CA TYR A 220 0.43 -1.41 -20.25
C TYR A 220 -1.08 -1.41 -20.38
N VAL A 221 -1.68 -2.58 -20.27
CA VAL A 221 -3.13 -2.75 -20.26
C VAL A 221 -3.53 -3.32 -18.91
N GLY A 222 -4.40 -2.60 -18.22
CA GLY A 222 -4.78 -2.89 -16.85
C GLY A 222 -6.28 -2.94 -16.63
N CYS A 223 -6.75 -3.70 -15.64
CA CYS A 223 -8.11 -3.54 -15.12
C CYS A 223 -8.18 -3.60 -13.60
N ASP A 224 -9.14 -2.86 -13.04
CA ASP A 224 -9.52 -2.91 -11.63
C ASP A 224 -11.00 -2.53 -11.48
N PRO A 225 -11.83 -3.33 -10.78
CA PRO A 225 -13.26 -3.03 -10.63
C PRO A 225 -13.54 -1.91 -9.63
N ASN A 226 -12.56 -1.45 -8.85
CA ASN A 226 -12.77 -0.44 -7.81
C ASN A 226 -12.69 0.99 -8.39
N PRO A 227 -13.81 1.74 -8.45
CA PRO A 227 -13.83 3.08 -9.02
C PRO A 227 -12.95 4.09 -8.25
N ASP A 228 -12.79 3.89 -6.94
CA ASP A 228 -11.95 4.78 -6.11
C ASP A 228 -10.49 4.65 -6.51
N VAL A 229 -10.03 3.42 -6.76
CA VAL A 229 -8.67 3.12 -7.24
C VAL A 229 -8.51 3.58 -8.68
N TYR A 230 -9.50 3.28 -9.52
CA TYR A 230 -9.52 3.65 -10.94
C TYR A 230 -9.24 5.14 -11.15
N SER A 231 -9.86 6.00 -10.34
CA SER A 231 -9.66 7.44 -10.41
C SER A 231 -8.20 7.88 -10.15
N ARG A 232 -7.47 7.15 -9.31
CA ARG A 232 -6.09 7.48 -8.89
C ARG A 232 -5.03 7.07 -9.89
N TYR A 233 -5.32 6.07 -10.73
CA TYR A 233 -4.37 5.65 -11.75
C TYR A 233 -4.08 6.76 -12.77
N MET A 234 -5.05 7.63 -13.07
CA MET A 234 -4.84 8.74 -14.01
C MET A 234 -3.85 9.77 -13.44
N ASP A 235 -3.96 10.10 -12.15
CA ASP A 235 -3.01 10.96 -11.43
C ASP A 235 -1.61 10.33 -11.45
N GLN A 236 -1.53 9.03 -11.17
CA GLN A 236 -0.29 8.26 -11.18
C GLN A 236 0.38 8.25 -12.57
N CYS A 237 -0.38 8.00 -13.64
CA CYS A 237 0.13 8.00 -15.01
C CYS A 237 0.63 9.39 -15.41
N THR A 238 -0.18 10.42 -15.19
CA THR A 238 0.16 11.82 -15.55
C THR A 238 1.42 12.28 -14.83
N PHE A 239 1.57 11.92 -13.55
CA PHE A 239 2.77 12.21 -12.78
C PHE A 239 4.01 11.54 -13.38
N TYR A 240 3.95 10.24 -13.68
CA TYR A 240 5.11 9.53 -14.24
C TYR A 240 5.46 9.99 -15.66
N GLU A 241 4.47 10.26 -16.52
CA GLU A 241 4.70 10.89 -17.83
C GLU A 241 5.46 12.21 -17.71
N GLY A 242 5.09 13.04 -16.73
CA GLY A 242 5.82 14.26 -16.41
C GLY A 242 7.28 14.02 -16.04
N LEU A 243 7.57 12.96 -15.26
CA LEU A 243 8.94 12.57 -14.92
C LEU A 243 9.73 12.01 -16.11
N LEU A 244 9.05 11.42 -17.09
CA LEU A 244 9.66 10.96 -18.35
C LEU A 244 9.86 12.10 -19.37
N GLY A 245 9.46 13.33 -19.05
CA GLY A 245 9.63 14.51 -19.90
C GLY A 245 8.39 14.92 -20.68
N ASN A 246 7.26 14.21 -20.51
CA ASN A 246 5.98 14.56 -21.12
C ASN A 246 4.97 15.04 -20.09
N ALA A 247 5.01 16.34 -19.81
CA ALA A 247 4.09 16.96 -18.83
C ALA A 247 2.62 17.02 -19.27
N ASN A 248 2.31 16.73 -20.54
CA ASN A 248 0.95 16.82 -21.09
C ASN A 248 0.63 15.60 -21.96
N PRO A 249 0.55 14.39 -21.38
CA PRO A 249 0.18 13.20 -22.13
C PRO A 249 -1.25 13.34 -22.67
N LYS A 250 -1.53 12.70 -23.81
CA LYS A 250 -2.89 12.68 -24.37
C LYS A 250 -3.75 11.69 -23.59
N ILE A 251 -4.90 12.16 -23.11
CA ILE A 251 -5.85 11.33 -22.36
C ILE A 251 -7.09 11.11 -23.22
N TYR A 252 -7.50 9.86 -23.38
CA TYR A 252 -8.74 9.46 -24.04
C TYR A 252 -9.62 8.76 -23.03
N GLN A 253 -10.89 9.15 -22.93
CA GLN A 253 -11.86 8.52 -22.03
C GLN A 253 -12.98 7.89 -22.85
N GLY A 254 -13.28 6.64 -22.56
CA GLY A 254 -14.42 5.91 -23.10
C GLY A 254 -15.35 5.45 -21.99
N GLU A 255 -16.38 4.69 -22.35
CA GLU A 255 -17.26 4.07 -21.37
C GLU A 255 -16.53 2.95 -20.63
N GLY A 256 -16.33 3.11 -19.32
CA GLY A 256 -15.68 2.09 -18.48
C GLY A 256 -14.16 1.96 -18.62
N TYR A 257 -13.50 2.84 -19.39
CA TYR A 257 -12.04 2.84 -19.52
C TYR A 257 -11.46 4.21 -19.87
N TYR A 258 -10.17 4.38 -19.68
CA TYR A 258 -9.40 5.47 -20.27
C TYR A 258 -8.06 4.97 -20.80
N SER A 259 -7.42 5.78 -21.66
CA SER A 259 -6.02 5.61 -22.01
C SER A 259 -5.22 6.91 -21.85
N VAL A 260 -3.97 6.76 -21.44
CA VAL A 260 -2.96 7.81 -21.33
C VAL A 260 -1.86 7.49 -22.33
N LYS A 261 -1.57 8.42 -23.23
CA LYS A 261 -0.58 8.27 -24.30
C LYS A 261 0.43 9.41 -24.25
N GLY A 262 1.62 9.10 -23.75
CA GLY A 262 2.77 10.00 -23.72
C GLY A 262 4.04 9.29 -24.20
N GLU A 263 5.08 9.30 -23.36
CA GLU A 263 6.28 8.49 -23.55
C GLU A 263 5.96 7.00 -23.47
N LYS A 264 4.93 6.63 -22.70
CA LYS A 264 4.36 5.28 -22.65
C LYS A 264 2.87 5.32 -22.94
N GLU A 265 2.31 4.17 -23.27
CA GLU A 265 0.87 3.99 -23.44
C GLU A 265 0.30 3.13 -22.32
N VAL A 266 -0.71 3.65 -21.64
CA VAL A 266 -1.41 2.97 -20.56
C VAL A 266 -2.89 2.97 -20.86
N ILE A 267 -3.53 1.79 -20.81
CA ILE A 267 -4.97 1.61 -20.95
C ILE A 267 -5.46 0.99 -19.65
N VAL A 268 -6.43 1.61 -19.00
CA VAL A 268 -7.01 1.09 -17.76
C VAL A 268 -8.52 0.97 -17.89
N PHE A 269 -9.05 -0.20 -17.54
CA PHE A 269 -10.48 -0.50 -17.47
C PHE A 269 -10.96 -0.49 -16.03
N CYS A 270 -12.13 0.10 -15.78
CA CYS A 270 -12.84 0.06 -14.50
C CYS A 270 -13.80 -1.14 -14.45
N GLU A 271 -13.28 -2.35 -14.56
CA GLU A 271 -14.06 -3.59 -14.60
C GLU A 271 -13.27 -4.79 -14.07
N GLY A 272 -13.96 -5.81 -13.58
CA GLY A 272 -13.36 -7.08 -13.19
C GLY A 272 -12.83 -7.86 -14.40
N SER A 273 -11.64 -8.46 -14.27
CA SER A 273 -11.02 -9.20 -15.38
C SER A 273 -11.87 -10.36 -15.89
N GLU A 274 -12.72 -10.94 -15.04
CA GLU A 274 -13.67 -12.00 -15.39
C GLU A 274 -14.80 -11.55 -16.33
N LYS A 275 -15.04 -10.24 -16.43
CA LYS A 275 -16.08 -9.64 -17.29
C LYS A 275 -15.52 -8.97 -18.54
N MET A 276 -14.20 -8.84 -18.65
CA MET A 276 -13.57 -8.17 -19.78
C MET A 276 -13.89 -8.88 -21.10
N GLY A 277 -13.80 -10.21 -21.17
CA GLY A 277 -14.15 -10.96 -22.39
C GLY A 277 -13.46 -10.39 -23.65
N ASP A 278 -14.26 -10.02 -24.66
CA ASP A 278 -13.77 -9.43 -25.92
C ASP A 278 -13.40 -7.93 -25.83
N GLN A 279 -13.54 -7.31 -24.65
CA GLN A 279 -13.17 -5.90 -24.42
C GLN A 279 -11.66 -5.70 -24.30
N TRP A 280 -10.90 -6.77 -24.04
CA TRP A 280 -9.44 -6.69 -24.02
C TRP A 280 -8.92 -6.22 -25.37
N PRO A 281 -8.02 -5.23 -25.41
CA PRO A 281 -7.32 -4.87 -26.64
C PRO A 281 -6.64 -6.12 -27.23
N HIS A 282 -6.87 -6.39 -28.52
CA HIS A 282 -6.20 -7.46 -29.24
C HIS A 282 -4.77 -7.05 -29.53
N LEU A 283 -3.88 -7.35 -28.58
CA LEU A 283 -2.45 -7.09 -28.63
C LEU A 283 -1.67 -8.39 -28.38
N ASP A 284 -0.45 -8.46 -28.92
CA ASP A 284 0.49 -9.51 -28.57
C ASP A 284 1.14 -9.14 -27.23
N TYR A 285 0.55 -9.62 -26.13
CA TYR A 285 1.09 -9.41 -24.79
C TYR A 285 2.33 -10.27 -24.56
N ASP A 286 3.46 -9.63 -24.25
CA ASP A 286 4.71 -10.32 -23.91
C ASP A 286 4.65 -10.92 -22.50
N LEU A 287 3.89 -10.27 -21.61
CA LEU A 287 3.81 -10.64 -20.21
C LEU A 287 2.43 -10.35 -19.61
N ALA A 288 1.94 -11.27 -18.78
CA ALA A 288 0.69 -11.10 -18.05
C ALA A 288 0.89 -11.25 -16.54
N PHE A 289 0.33 -10.31 -15.79
CA PHE A 289 0.11 -10.38 -14.35
C PHE A 289 -1.36 -10.70 -14.05
N THR A 290 -1.55 -11.53 -13.03
CA THR A 290 -2.86 -11.95 -12.49
C THR A 290 -2.88 -11.75 -10.98
#